data_AF-A0A4Q2YH73-F1
#
_entry.id   AF-A0A4Q2YH73-F1
#
_cell.length_a   1.000
_cell.length_b   1.000
_cell.length_c   1.000
_cell.angle_alpha   90.00
_cell.angle_beta   90.00
_cell.angle_gamma   90.00
#
_symmetry.space_group_name_H-M   'P 1'
#
loop_
_entity.id
_entity.type
_entity.pdbx_description
1 polymer ?
#
loop_
_entity_poly.entity_id
_entity_poly.type
_entity_poly.pdbx_seq_one_letter_code
_entity_poly.pdbx_strand_id
1 'polypeptide(L)'
;MRSIFRTILAASLVLLPFQACRALVAGSYNIRYDNPGDVEKGNSWQQRAPVIAGLIRFHEFDVLGTQEAFHHQLLDLQKLLPNYAYVGCGRNDGKE
;
A
#
# COMPACT_ATOMS: atom_id res chain seq x y z
N MET A 1 -21.82 12.87 44.08
CA MET A 1 -20.82 11.99 43.43
C MET A 1 -21.42 10.89 42.56
N ARG A 2 -22.41 10.10 43.02
CA ARG A 2 -23.06 9.04 42.22
C ARG A 2 -23.76 9.53 40.93
N SER A 3 -24.31 10.75 40.93
CA SER A 3 -24.98 11.35 39.76
C SER A 3 -23.98 11.70 38.63
N ILE A 4 -22.88 12.40 38.98
CA ILE A 4 -21.81 12.77 38.03
C ILE A 4 -21.18 11.54 37.37
N PHE A 5 -20.97 10.46 38.15
CA PHE A 5 -20.42 9.20 37.64
C PHE A 5 -21.33 8.52 36.61
N ARG A 6 -22.66 8.63 36.79
CA ARG A 6 -23.65 8.12 35.82
C ARG A 6 -23.66 8.95 34.53
N THR A 7 -23.48 10.26 34.62
CA THR A 7 -23.44 11.13 33.45
C THR A 7 -22.17 10.92 32.61
N ILE A 8 -21.01 10.72 33.25
CA ILE A 8 -19.75 10.42 32.56
C ILE A 8 -19.80 9.02 31.90
N LEU A 9 -20.43 8.03 32.55
CA LEU A 9 -20.62 6.69 32.00
C LEU A 9 -21.60 6.66 30.82
N ALA A 10 -22.67 7.49 30.87
CA ALA A 10 -23.62 7.61 29.76
C ALA A 10 -23.00 8.35 28.56
N ALA A 11 -22.22 9.41 28.80
CA ALA A 11 -21.54 10.16 27.74
C ALA A 11 -20.47 9.31 27.01
N SER A 12 -19.77 8.44 27.74
CA SER A 12 -18.78 7.52 27.14
C SER A 12 -19.42 6.39 26.33
N LEU A 13 -20.66 6.00 26.61
CA LEU A 13 -21.41 5.01 25.82
C LEU A 13 -21.96 5.57 24.49
N VAL A 14 -22.26 6.88 24.45
CA VAL A 14 -22.75 7.59 23.24
C VAL A 14 -21.61 7.94 22.28
N LEU A 15 -20.37 8.00 22.79
CA LEU A 15 -19.15 8.27 22.02
C LEU A 15 -18.48 7.00 21.47
N LEU A 16 -19.14 5.83 21.53
CA LEU A 16 -18.66 4.68 20.77
C LEU A 16 -18.58 5.13 19.30
N PRO A 17 -17.38 5.17 18.70
CA PRO A 17 -17.28 5.56 17.30
C PRO A 17 -18.14 4.57 16.53
N PHE A 18 -19.01 5.11 15.67
CA PHE A 18 -19.50 4.36 14.53
C PHE A 18 -18.24 3.80 13.85
N GLN A 19 -17.94 2.52 14.08
CA GLN A 19 -16.95 1.80 13.30
C GLN A 19 -17.57 1.72 11.91
N ALA A 20 -17.33 2.76 11.11
CA ALA A 20 -17.69 2.77 9.72
C ALA A 20 -17.02 1.54 9.11
N CYS A 21 -17.81 0.66 8.49
CA CYS A 21 -17.28 -0.36 7.60
C CYS A 21 -16.63 0.39 6.43
N ARG A 22 -15.36 0.77 6.58
CA ARG A 22 -14.59 1.39 5.51
C ARG A 22 -14.33 0.30 4.49
N ALA A 23 -14.83 0.52 3.28
CA ALA A 23 -14.56 -0.38 2.16
C ALA A 23 -13.04 -0.44 1.97
N LEU A 24 -12.52 -1.67 1.88
CA LEU A 24 -11.12 -1.89 1.59
C LEU A 24 -10.88 -1.67 0.10
N VAL A 25 -9.94 -0.79 -0.24
CA VAL A 25 -9.52 -0.52 -1.61
C VAL A 25 -8.40 -1.49 -1.97
N ALA A 26 -8.76 -2.59 -2.62
CA ALA A 26 -7.81 -3.56 -3.15
C ALA A 26 -7.53 -3.33 -4.64
N GLY A 27 -6.32 -3.68 -5.08
CA GLY A 27 -5.98 -3.69 -6.51
C GLY A 27 -5.04 -4.82 -6.90
N SER A 28 -4.88 -4.98 -8.21
CA SER A 28 -3.81 -5.78 -8.81
C SER A 28 -3.16 -4.97 -9.93
N TYR A 29 -1.83 -4.95 -9.98
CA TYR A 29 -1.09 -4.22 -10.98
C TYR A 29 0.21 -4.93 -11.38
N ASN A 30 0.29 -5.35 -12.65
CA ASN A 30 1.56 -5.79 -13.21
C ASN A 30 2.42 -4.56 -13.51
N ILE A 31 3.53 -4.42 -12.77
CA ILE A 31 4.37 -3.22 -12.82
C ILE A 31 5.53 -3.34 -13.82
N ARG A 32 5.60 -4.46 -14.56
CA ARG A 32 6.64 -4.79 -15.55
C ARG A 32 8.06 -4.82 -14.97
N TYR A 33 8.73 -5.97 -15.11
CA TYR A 33 10.09 -6.14 -14.60
C TYR A 33 11.08 -5.13 -15.21
N ASP A 34 12.17 -4.88 -14.51
CA ASP A 34 13.24 -4.01 -14.99
C ASP A 34 13.99 -4.68 -16.15
N ASN A 35 13.73 -4.21 -17.36
CA ASN A 35 14.11 -4.84 -18.62
C ASN A 35 14.96 -3.88 -19.46
N PRO A 36 16.19 -4.26 -19.88
CA PRO A 36 17.04 -3.44 -20.73
C PRO A 36 16.36 -2.99 -22.02
N GLY A 37 15.58 -3.87 -22.65
CA GLY A 37 14.85 -3.53 -23.89
C GLY A 37 13.75 -2.46 -23.69
N ASP A 38 13.25 -2.28 -22.47
CA ASP A 38 12.31 -1.20 -22.16
C ASP A 38 13.07 0.13 -21.91
N VAL A 39 14.31 0.07 -21.40
CA VAL A 39 15.19 1.24 -21.29
C VAL A 39 15.51 1.82 -22.66
N GLU A 40 15.89 0.98 -23.63
CA GLU A 40 16.18 1.39 -25.01
C GLU A 40 14.99 2.09 -25.68
N LYS A 41 13.76 1.73 -25.27
CA LYS A 41 12.50 2.32 -25.77
C LYS A 41 12.02 3.53 -24.96
N GLY A 42 12.80 4.00 -23.98
CA GLY A 42 12.45 5.14 -23.14
C GLY A 42 11.39 4.84 -22.06
N ASN A 43 11.16 3.56 -21.76
CA ASN A 43 10.19 3.07 -20.75
C ASN A 43 10.91 2.42 -19.55
N SER A 44 12.07 2.98 -19.16
CA SER A 44 12.88 2.43 -18.07
C SER A 44 12.12 2.33 -16.75
N TRP A 45 12.48 1.36 -15.91
CA TRP A 45 11.91 1.26 -14.56
C TRP A 45 12.08 2.56 -13.76
N GLN A 46 13.26 3.18 -13.85
CA GLN A 46 13.62 4.38 -13.10
C GLN A 46 12.71 5.57 -13.46
N GLN A 47 12.25 5.65 -14.70
CA GLN A 47 11.25 6.65 -15.13
C GLN A 47 9.84 6.29 -14.68
N ARG A 48 9.49 5.00 -14.68
CA ARG A 48 8.13 4.53 -14.37
C ARG A 48 7.84 4.47 -12.87
N ALA A 49 8.83 4.14 -12.03
CA ALA A 49 8.62 3.90 -10.60
C ALA A 49 7.99 5.09 -9.84
N PRO A 50 8.43 6.35 -10.03
CA PRO A 50 7.78 7.49 -9.38
C PRO A 50 6.32 7.68 -9.80
N VAL A 51 6.00 7.40 -11.07
CA VAL A 51 4.63 7.49 -11.62
C VAL A 51 3.76 6.38 -11.04
N ILE A 52 4.25 5.14 -11.01
CA ILE A 52 3.55 3.99 -10.41
C ILE A 52 3.27 4.28 -8.92
N ALA A 53 4.26 4.74 -8.16
CA ALA A 53 4.05 5.11 -6.76
C ALA A 53 3.04 6.27 -6.62
N GLY A 54 3.03 7.21 -7.56
CA GLY A 54 2.02 8.27 -7.66
C GLY A 54 0.61 7.73 -7.83
N LEU A 55 0.40 6.77 -8.74
CA LEU A 55 -0.88 6.11 -8.94
C LEU A 55 -1.33 5.36 -7.68
N ILE A 56 -0.41 4.66 -7.01
CA ILE A 56 -0.72 3.93 -5.78
C ILE A 56 -1.25 4.87 -4.70
N ARG A 57 -0.59 6.03 -4.49
CA ARG A 57 -1.05 7.05 -3.54
C ARG A 57 -2.36 7.70 -3.98
N PHE A 58 -2.49 8.02 -5.26
CA PHE A 58 -3.68 8.70 -5.79
C PHE A 58 -4.95 7.86 -5.64
N HIS A 59 -4.85 6.55 -5.85
CA HIS A 59 -5.97 5.63 -5.67
C HIS A 59 -6.18 5.18 -4.22
N GLU A 60 -5.30 5.59 -3.30
CA GLU A 60 -5.37 5.27 -1.87
C GLU A 60 -5.59 3.76 -1.62
N PHE A 61 -4.87 2.89 -2.35
CA PHE A 61 -4.98 1.45 -2.16
C PHE A 61 -4.64 1.05 -0.72
N ASP A 62 -5.52 0.35 -0.02
CA ASP A 62 -5.17 -0.24 1.27
C ASP A 62 -4.29 -1.50 1.06
N VAL A 63 -4.53 -2.26 -0.03
CA VAL A 63 -3.74 -3.43 -0.43
C VAL A 63 -3.59 -3.48 -1.95
N LEU A 64 -2.38 -3.72 -2.44
CA LEU A 64 -2.12 -3.88 -3.88
C LEU A 64 -1.25 -5.12 -4.14
N GLY A 65 -1.74 -6.03 -4.97
CA GLY A 65 -0.92 -7.10 -5.52
C GLY A 65 -0.10 -6.60 -6.70
N THR A 66 1.22 -6.74 -6.65
CA THR A 66 2.10 -6.45 -7.80
C THR A 66 2.59 -7.73 -8.48
N GLN A 67 2.88 -7.64 -9.78
CA GLN A 67 3.46 -8.73 -10.57
C GLN A 67 4.68 -8.25 -11.36
N GLU A 68 5.55 -9.20 -11.76
CA GLU A 68 6.81 -9.00 -12.48
C GLU A 68 7.88 -8.18 -11.74
N ALA A 69 7.69 -7.81 -10.47
CA ALA A 69 8.70 -7.07 -9.73
C ALA A 69 9.92 -7.93 -9.40
N PHE A 70 11.12 -7.47 -9.74
CA PHE A 70 12.34 -7.93 -9.08
C PHE A 70 12.48 -7.31 -7.68
N HIS A 71 13.29 -7.91 -6.83
CA HIS A 71 13.49 -7.46 -5.44
C HIS A 71 13.90 -5.98 -5.36
N HIS A 72 14.82 -5.52 -6.22
CA HIS A 72 15.24 -4.11 -6.23
C HIS A 72 14.09 -3.15 -6.59
N GLN A 73 13.17 -3.56 -7.46
CA GLN A 73 11.99 -2.75 -7.80
C GLN A 73 11.02 -2.63 -6.63
N LEU A 74 10.87 -3.68 -5.82
CA LEU A 74 10.09 -3.63 -4.58
C LEU A 74 10.74 -2.70 -3.55
N LEU A 75 12.07 -2.75 -3.39
CA LEU A 75 12.81 -1.83 -2.52
C LEU A 75 12.69 -0.37 -2.98
N ASP A 76 12.71 -0.12 -4.28
CA ASP A 76 12.50 1.22 -4.84
C ASP A 76 11.09 1.73 -4.55
N LEU A 77 10.06 0.89 -4.73
CA LEU A 77 8.69 1.27 -4.36
C LEU A 77 8.55 1.51 -2.85
N GLN A 78 9.20 0.71 -2.00
CA GLN A 78 9.16 0.90 -0.56
C GLN A 78 9.77 2.25 -0.14
N LYS A 79 10.85 2.70 -0.80
CA LYS A 79 11.40 4.05 -0.57
C LYS A 79 10.41 5.16 -0.98
N LEU A 80 9.67 4.94 -2.06
CA LEU A 80 8.69 5.92 -2.59
C LEU A 80 7.33 5.87 -1.88
N LEU A 81 7.06 4.81 -1.12
CA LEU A 81 5.81 4.53 -0.42
C LEU A 81 6.11 4.18 1.05
N PRO A 82 6.66 5.11 1.85
CA PRO A 82 7.14 4.81 3.21
C PRO A 82 6.04 4.35 4.18
N ASN A 83 4.77 4.58 3.85
CA ASN A 83 3.61 4.14 4.64
C ASN A 83 3.11 2.74 4.25
N TYR A 84 3.77 2.08 3.29
CA TYR A 84 3.43 0.74 2.82
C TYR A 84 4.56 -0.23 3.17
N ALA A 85 4.17 -1.48 3.41
CA ALA A 85 5.06 -2.63 3.47
C ALA A 85 4.72 -3.59 2.34
N TYR A 86 5.63 -4.50 2.01
CA TYR A 86 5.36 -5.58 1.08
C TYR A 86 5.56 -6.94 1.75
N VAL A 87 4.88 -7.94 1.22
CA VAL A 87 5.10 -9.36 1.54
C VAL A 87 5.24 -10.12 0.23
N GLY A 88 6.11 -11.12 0.21
CA GLY A 88 6.43 -11.90 -0.98
C GLY A 88 7.86 -12.40 -0.95
N CYS A 89 8.15 -13.37 -1.81
CA CYS A 89 9.49 -13.91 -2.00
C CYS A 89 9.72 -14.20 -3.49
N GLY A 90 10.99 -14.31 -3.87
CA GLY A 90 11.39 -14.60 -5.24
C GLY A 90 10.84 -15.93 -5.70
N ARG A 91 10.24 -15.92 -6.89
CA ARG A 91 9.66 -17.14 -7.48
C ARG A 91 10.68 -18.25 -7.73
N ASN A 92 11.97 -17.92 -7.78
CA ASN A 92 13.04 -18.86 -8.13
C ASN A 92 13.56 -19.64 -6.92
N ASP A 93 13.68 -19.00 -5.75
CA ASP A 93 14.32 -19.57 -4.56
C ASP A 93 13.51 -19.46 -3.27
N GLY A 94 12.39 -18.72 -3.29
CA GLY A 94 11.54 -18.49 -2.13
C GLY A 94 12.17 -17.63 -1.04
N LYS A 95 13.27 -16.93 -1.31
CA LYS A 95 13.99 -16.14 -0.30
C LYS A 95 13.82 -14.64 -0.46
N GLU A 96 14.08 -14.09 -1.65
CA GLU A 96 14.16 -12.65 -1.91
C GLU A 96 13.23 -12.16 -3.02
#